data_AF-A0A9P8N753-F1
#
_entry.id   AF-A0A9P8N753-F1
#
_cell.length_a   1.000
_cell.length_b   1.000
_cell.length_c   1.000
_cell.angle_alpha   90.00
_cell.angle_beta   90.00
_cell.angle_gamma   90.00
#
_symmetry.space_group_name_H-M   'P 1'
#
loop_
_entity.id
_entity.type
_entity.pdbx_description
1 polymer ?
#
loop_
_entity_poly.entity_id
_entity_poly.type
_entity_poly.pdbx_seq_one_letter_code
_entity_poly.pdbx_strand_id
1 'polypeptide(L)'
;MAPELVQITPDPTFDDAPWYRWWVLQQVRNQPQRLLLSLPDIEPDKDPNFVTYFLVWDHIRQLIRAPGPKSIDGMTDTLTNLGIIAINDNNEAAQSAKDLVFATLGWQTMLYKPDFASCSAGGYSILDEMDGFNGGARLNLNQFASSSNRNLPDFLLGFGMMLPPRNYCSFHGADDQALFNRAKTVISKELDAYILSKVCGLTFQWIDSLSCHLELDTRSA
;
A
#
# COMPACT_ATOMS: atom_id res chain seq x y z
N MET A 1 -27.54 -7.77 -24.18
CA MET A 1 -26.55 -8.77 -23.75
C MET A 1 -26.24 -8.44 -22.30
N ALA A 2 -26.68 -9.26 -21.35
CA ALA A 2 -26.43 -9.00 -19.93
C ALA A 2 -24.94 -9.26 -19.64
N PRO A 3 -24.25 -8.42 -18.84
CA PRO A 3 -22.88 -8.71 -18.45
C PRO A 3 -22.88 -9.99 -17.60
N GLU A 4 -22.01 -10.94 -17.93
CA GLU A 4 -21.70 -12.07 -17.06
C GLU A 4 -21.24 -11.50 -15.72
N LEU A 5 -21.97 -11.84 -14.65
CA LEU A 5 -21.55 -11.57 -13.28
C LEU A 5 -20.24 -12.32 -13.06
N VAL A 6 -19.12 -11.60 -13.12
CA VAL A 6 -17.80 -12.09 -12.72
C VAL A 6 -17.96 -12.72 -11.34
N GLN A 7 -17.71 -14.03 -11.23
CA GLN A 7 -17.77 -14.71 -9.95
C GLN A 7 -16.67 -14.15 -9.05
N ILE A 8 -17.08 -13.30 -8.10
CA ILE A 8 -16.20 -12.72 -7.10
C ILE A 8 -15.81 -13.86 -6.16
N THR A 9 -14.58 -14.33 -6.27
CA THR A 9 -14.03 -15.25 -5.28
C THR A 9 -13.57 -14.39 -4.10
N PRO A 10 -14.01 -14.64 -2.86
CA PRO A 10 -13.54 -13.90 -1.70
C PRO A 10 -12.02 -13.89 -1.65
N ASP A 11 -11.42 -12.74 -1.35
CA ASP A 11 -9.97 -12.66 -1.21
C ASP A 11 -9.54 -13.50 -0.01
N PRO A 12 -8.77 -14.60 -0.20
CA PRO A 12 -8.34 -15.48 0.89
C PRO A 12 -7.52 -14.72 1.94
N THR A 13 -6.94 -13.56 1.60
CA THR A 13 -6.24 -12.71 2.56
C THR A 13 -7.13 -12.28 3.73
N PHE A 14 -8.45 -12.12 3.53
CA PHE A 14 -9.37 -11.78 4.61
C PHE A 14 -9.81 -13.00 5.43
N ASP A 15 -9.71 -14.21 4.87
CA ASP A 15 -9.95 -15.44 5.61
C ASP A 15 -8.75 -15.76 6.51
N ASP A 16 -7.54 -15.58 6.00
CA ASP A 16 -6.27 -15.78 6.73
C ASP A 16 -6.03 -14.67 7.78
N ALA A 17 -6.48 -13.45 7.50
CA ALA A 17 -6.33 -12.29 8.39
C ALA A 17 -7.65 -11.49 8.51
N PRO A 18 -8.63 -11.96 9.31
CA PRO A 18 -9.94 -11.31 9.44
C PRO A 18 -9.88 -9.86 9.95
N TRP A 19 -8.90 -9.54 10.80
CA TRP A 19 -8.66 -8.18 11.31
C TRP A 19 -8.36 -7.19 10.18
N TYR A 20 -7.74 -7.66 9.09
CA TYR A 20 -7.30 -6.80 8.01
C TYR A 20 -8.47 -6.26 7.20
N ARG A 21 -9.53 -7.08 7.00
CA ARG A 21 -10.77 -6.61 6.37
C ARG A 21 -11.36 -5.43 7.14
N TRP A 22 -11.40 -5.54 8.46
CA TRP A 22 -11.90 -4.47 9.32
C TRP A 22 -11.00 -3.23 9.25
N TRP A 23 -9.68 -3.42 9.27
CA TRP A 23 -8.73 -2.31 9.12
C TRP A 23 -8.90 -1.57 7.79
N VAL A 24 -9.03 -2.28 6.66
CA VAL A 24 -9.28 -1.68 5.33
C VAL A 24 -10.59 -0.90 5.31
N LEU A 25 -11.67 -1.46 5.88
CA LEU A 25 -12.95 -0.76 6.01
C LEU A 25 -12.80 0.57 6.76
N GLN A 26 -12.02 0.59 7.85
CA GLN A 26 -11.73 1.83 8.57
C GLN A 26 -10.93 2.81 7.72
N GLN A 27 -9.95 2.33 6.94
CA GLN A 27 -9.21 3.22 6.04
C GLN A 27 -10.13 3.91 5.04
N VAL A 28 -11.00 3.15 4.36
CA VAL A 28 -11.95 3.67 3.36
C VAL A 28 -12.93 4.67 3.98
N ARG A 29 -13.50 4.35 5.15
CA ARG A 29 -14.45 5.22 5.86
C ARG A 29 -13.85 6.55 6.30
N ASN A 30 -12.56 6.56 6.62
CA ASN A 30 -11.85 7.75 7.06
C ASN A 30 -11.32 8.60 5.89
N GLN A 31 -11.51 8.19 4.64
CA GLN A 31 -11.08 8.99 3.49
C GLN A 31 -12.10 10.08 3.12
N PRO A 32 -11.64 11.17 2.49
CA PRO A 32 -12.52 12.16 1.90
C PRO A 32 -13.50 11.52 0.91
N GLN A 33 -14.78 11.93 0.95
CA GLN A 33 -15.84 11.41 0.07
C GLN A 33 -15.48 11.51 -1.43
N ARG A 34 -14.66 12.49 -1.81
CA ARG A 34 -14.19 12.65 -3.19
C ARG A 34 -13.47 11.40 -3.73
N LEU A 35 -12.84 10.61 -2.86
CA LEU A 35 -12.15 9.38 -3.26
C LEU A 35 -13.13 8.34 -3.85
N LEU A 36 -14.38 8.39 -3.42
CA LEU A 36 -15.41 7.41 -3.77
C LEU A 36 -16.29 7.86 -4.94
N LEU A 37 -16.06 9.05 -5.54
CA LEU A 37 -16.88 9.59 -6.64
C LEU A 37 -16.91 8.71 -7.88
N SER A 38 -15.84 7.96 -8.12
CA SER A 38 -15.74 7.02 -9.25
C SER A 38 -16.44 5.69 -9.01
N LEU A 39 -16.93 5.41 -7.79
CA LEU A 39 -17.62 4.16 -7.47
C LEU A 39 -19.12 4.29 -7.77
N PRO A 40 -19.68 3.47 -8.68
CA PRO A 40 -21.11 3.51 -8.97
C PRO A 40 -21.92 3.08 -7.74
N ASP A 41 -23.04 3.75 -7.51
CA ASP A 41 -24.06 3.39 -6.53
C ASP A 41 -23.56 3.26 -5.07
N ILE A 42 -22.41 3.86 -4.74
CA ILE A 42 -21.92 3.87 -3.37
C ILE A 42 -22.68 4.93 -2.58
N GLU A 43 -23.51 4.46 -1.66
CA GLU A 43 -24.10 5.26 -0.61
C GLU A 43 -23.49 4.77 0.71
N PRO A 44 -22.51 5.46 1.31
CA PRO A 44 -21.81 5.01 2.51
C PRO A 44 -22.74 4.63 3.67
N ASP A 45 -23.89 5.28 3.76
CA ASP A 45 -24.92 5.04 4.78
C ASP A 45 -25.77 3.78 4.50
N LYS A 46 -25.88 3.36 3.22
CA LYS A 46 -26.68 2.20 2.79
C LYS A 46 -25.84 0.97 2.42
N ASP A 47 -24.53 1.15 2.20
CA ASP A 47 -23.57 0.08 1.97
C ASP A 47 -22.53 0.03 3.12
N PRO A 48 -22.90 -0.46 4.32
CA PRO A 48 -22.00 -0.52 5.46
C PRO A 48 -20.80 -1.44 5.22
N ASN A 49 -20.90 -2.34 4.25
CA ASN A 49 -19.88 -3.34 3.93
C ASN A 49 -18.96 -2.93 2.77
N PHE A 50 -19.23 -1.78 2.12
CA PHE A 50 -18.45 -1.26 1.01
C PHE A 50 -18.23 -2.33 -0.08
N VAL A 51 -19.31 -3.01 -0.48
CA VAL A 51 -19.27 -4.16 -1.41
C VAL A 51 -18.64 -3.73 -2.74
N THR A 52 -19.06 -2.59 -3.29
CA THR A 52 -18.52 -2.06 -4.56
C THR A 52 -17.02 -1.76 -4.46
N TYR A 53 -16.55 -1.26 -3.31
CA TYR A 53 -15.13 -1.05 -3.08
C TYR A 53 -14.35 -2.37 -3.01
N PHE A 54 -14.88 -3.40 -2.35
CA PHE A 54 -14.20 -4.70 -2.30
C PHE A 54 -14.15 -5.40 -3.66
N LEU A 55 -15.05 -5.07 -4.59
CA LEU A 55 -14.93 -5.47 -5.99
C LEU A 55 -13.71 -4.82 -6.65
N VAL A 56 -13.50 -3.52 -6.43
CA VAL A 56 -12.29 -2.79 -6.89
C VAL A 56 -11.03 -3.38 -6.27
N TRP A 57 -11.05 -3.64 -4.96
CA TRP A 57 -9.95 -4.28 -4.24
C TRP A 57 -9.49 -5.57 -4.94
N ASP A 58 -10.42 -6.49 -5.16
CA ASP A 58 -10.05 -7.80 -5.72
C ASP A 58 -9.52 -7.68 -7.16
N HIS A 59 -10.12 -6.81 -7.98
CA HIS A 59 -9.62 -6.59 -9.34
C HIS A 59 -8.22 -5.96 -9.36
N ILE A 60 -7.94 -4.97 -8.52
CA ILE A 60 -6.60 -4.39 -8.40
C ILE A 60 -5.59 -5.47 -7.98
N ARG A 61 -5.94 -6.31 -7.00
CA ARG A 61 -5.10 -7.43 -6.57
C ARG A 61 -4.80 -8.40 -7.71
N GLN A 62 -5.81 -8.77 -8.49
CA GLN A 62 -5.63 -9.62 -9.67
C GLN A 62 -4.71 -8.96 -10.70
N LEU A 63 -4.88 -7.65 -10.95
CA LEU A 63 -4.05 -6.89 -11.89
C LEU A 63 -2.60 -6.81 -11.44
N ILE A 64 -2.32 -6.61 -10.15
CA ILE A 64 -0.95 -6.59 -9.60
C ILE A 64 -0.26 -7.94 -9.79
N ARG A 65 -1.00 -9.05 -9.64
CA ARG A 65 -0.46 -10.42 -9.78
C ARG A 65 -0.31 -10.87 -11.23
N ALA A 66 -1.05 -10.24 -12.15
CA ALA A 66 -0.96 -10.54 -13.56
C ALA A 66 0.43 -10.17 -14.12
N PRO A 67 0.99 -10.96 -15.04
CA PRO A 67 2.28 -10.65 -15.64
C PRO A 67 2.25 -9.34 -16.45
N GLY A 68 3.42 -8.73 -16.60
CA GLY A 68 3.63 -7.50 -17.37
C GLY A 68 3.66 -6.22 -16.53
N PRO A 69 4.08 -5.10 -17.11
CA PRO A 69 4.10 -3.81 -16.42
C PRO A 69 2.67 -3.39 -16.06
N LYS A 70 2.50 -2.84 -14.87
CA LYS A 70 1.24 -2.26 -14.39
C LYS A 70 1.48 -0.83 -14.01
N SER A 71 0.60 0.08 -14.42
CA SER A 71 0.61 1.49 -14.03
C SER A 71 -0.71 1.82 -13.35
N ILE A 72 -0.78 2.94 -12.61
CA ILE A 72 -2.05 3.39 -12.01
C ILE A 72 -3.04 3.68 -13.14
N ASP A 73 -2.62 4.41 -14.17
CA ASP A 73 -3.49 4.72 -15.32
C ASP A 73 -3.98 3.44 -16.01
N GLY A 74 -3.11 2.46 -16.25
CA GLY A 74 -3.51 1.20 -16.89
C GLY A 74 -4.48 0.36 -16.04
N MET A 75 -4.32 0.37 -14.71
CA MET A 75 -5.29 -0.27 -13.81
C MET A 75 -6.63 0.47 -13.82
N THR A 76 -6.61 1.80 -13.73
CA THR A 76 -7.80 2.65 -13.82
C THR A 76 -8.56 2.40 -15.12
N ASP A 77 -7.89 2.45 -16.27
CA ASP A 77 -8.50 2.18 -17.58
C ASP A 77 -9.13 0.79 -17.64
N THR A 78 -8.47 -0.22 -17.07
CA THR A 78 -9.00 -1.59 -17.02
C THR A 78 -10.28 -1.66 -16.18
N LEU A 79 -10.27 -1.05 -14.99
CA LEU A 79 -11.45 -1.01 -14.11
C LEU A 79 -12.63 -0.26 -14.76
N THR A 80 -12.34 0.83 -15.49
CA THR A 80 -13.35 1.59 -16.22
C THR A 80 -13.93 0.79 -17.38
N ASN A 81 -13.09 0.12 -18.16
CA ASN A 81 -13.52 -0.73 -19.28
C ASN A 81 -14.37 -1.92 -18.81
N LEU A 82 -14.13 -2.42 -17.60
CA LEU A 82 -14.95 -3.47 -16.96
C LEU A 82 -16.24 -2.93 -16.33
N GLY A 83 -16.46 -1.61 -16.32
CA GLY A 83 -17.63 -0.98 -15.71
C GLY A 83 -17.65 -1.04 -14.19
N ILE A 84 -16.52 -1.33 -13.54
CA ILE A 84 -16.40 -1.42 -12.08
C ILE A 84 -16.35 -0.02 -11.47
N ILE A 85 -15.70 0.92 -12.16
CA ILE A 85 -15.66 2.33 -11.80
C ILE A 85 -16.24 3.16 -12.95
N ALA A 86 -16.99 4.19 -12.60
CA ALA A 86 -17.65 5.09 -13.53
C ALA A 86 -16.90 6.41 -13.61
N ILE A 87 -16.14 6.58 -14.69
CA ILE A 87 -15.55 7.87 -15.06
C ILE A 87 -16.52 8.49 -16.07
N ASN A 88 -17.48 9.25 -15.58
CA ASN A 88 -18.28 10.13 -16.44
C ASN A 88 -17.35 11.20 -17.05
N ASP A 89 -17.82 12.06 -17.97
CA ASP A 89 -17.07 13.22 -18.51
C ASP A 89 -16.71 14.30 -17.44
N ASN A 90 -16.59 13.89 -16.18
CA ASN A 90 -16.17 14.66 -15.04
C ASN A 90 -14.69 14.37 -14.73
N ASN A 91 -13.84 15.39 -14.92
CA ASN A 91 -12.42 15.34 -14.57
C ASN A 91 -12.16 14.96 -13.10
N GLU A 92 -13.07 15.30 -12.18
CA GLU A 92 -12.95 14.93 -10.77
C GLU A 92 -13.18 13.43 -10.54
N ALA A 93 -14.11 12.81 -11.28
CA ALA A 93 -14.34 11.37 -11.22
C ALA A 93 -13.14 10.60 -11.80
N ALA A 94 -12.53 11.13 -12.86
CA ALA A 94 -11.31 10.59 -13.44
C ALA A 94 -10.14 10.62 -12.45
N GLN A 95 -9.94 11.74 -11.73
CA GLN A 95 -8.91 11.81 -10.69
C GLN A 95 -9.26 10.92 -9.50
N SER A 96 -10.52 10.90 -9.05
CA SER A 96 -10.99 10.01 -7.99
C SER A 96 -10.68 8.55 -8.27
N ALA A 97 -10.87 8.10 -9.51
CA ALA A 97 -10.54 6.73 -9.91
C ALA A 97 -9.05 6.41 -9.75
N LYS A 98 -8.16 7.33 -10.14
CA LYS A 98 -6.71 7.18 -9.99
C LYS A 98 -6.28 7.22 -8.52
N ASP A 99 -6.85 8.14 -7.75
CA ASP A 99 -6.62 8.27 -6.32
C ASP A 99 -7.07 7.01 -5.57
N LEU A 100 -8.18 6.41 -5.98
CA LEU A 100 -8.69 5.18 -5.41
C LEU A 100 -7.74 4.00 -5.68
N VAL A 101 -7.28 3.85 -6.92
CA VAL A 101 -6.27 2.83 -7.27
C VAL A 101 -5.00 3.02 -6.44
N PHE A 102 -4.51 4.27 -6.33
CA PHE A 102 -3.35 4.62 -5.51
C PHE A 102 -3.56 4.28 -4.03
N ALA A 103 -4.72 4.58 -3.45
CA ALA A 103 -5.03 4.24 -2.07
C ALA A 103 -5.07 2.74 -1.85
N THR A 104 -5.78 2.01 -2.73
CA THR A 104 -5.89 0.56 -2.65
C THR A 104 -4.54 -0.13 -2.75
N LEU A 105 -3.63 0.36 -3.61
CA LEU A 105 -2.25 -0.14 -3.68
C LEU A 105 -1.50 0.02 -2.36
N GLY A 106 -1.58 1.21 -1.74
CA GLY A 106 -0.95 1.48 -0.45
C GLY A 106 -1.48 0.56 0.64
N TRP A 107 -2.81 0.39 0.71
CA TRP A 107 -3.45 -0.48 1.68
C TRP A 107 -3.17 -1.95 1.46
N GLN A 108 -3.23 -2.45 0.21
CA GLN A 108 -2.96 -3.85 -0.13
C GLN A 108 -1.52 -4.26 0.16
N THR A 109 -0.58 -3.36 -0.11
CA THR A 109 0.85 -3.64 0.05
C THR A 109 1.36 -3.27 1.44
N MET A 110 0.64 -2.43 2.17
CA MET A 110 1.07 -1.80 3.44
C MET A 110 2.40 -1.04 3.31
N LEU A 111 2.79 -0.64 2.10
CA LEU A 111 4.07 0.04 1.86
C LEU A 111 4.02 1.53 2.19
N TYR A 112 2.84 2.12 2.13
CA TYR A 112 2.64 3.53 2.40
C TYR A 112 1.18 3.80 2.77
N LYS A 113 0.97 4.94 3.42
CA LYS A 113 -0.36 5.49 3.68
C LYS A 113 -0.62 6.68 2.75
N PRO A 114 -1.69 6.65 1.93
CA PRO A 114 -2.01 7.78 1.07
C PRO A 114 -2.38 9.01 1.91
N ASP A 115 -1.97 10.20 1.45
CA ASP A 115 -2.37 11.47 2.03
C ASP A 115 -3.15 12.30 1.01
N PHE A 116 -4.45 12.46 1.27
CA PHE A 116 -5.33 13.27 0.43
C PHE A 116 -5.58 14.67 0.99
N ALA A 117 -5.11 14.97 2.21
CA ALA A 117 -5.29 16.25 2.86
C ALA A 117 -4.22 17.26 2.41
N SER A 118 -2.97 16.81 2.26
CA SER A 118 -1.85 17.66 1.85
C SER A 118 -1.65 17.72 0.32
N CYS A 119 -2.33 16.85 -0.43
CA CYS A 119 -2.11 16.69 -1.87
C CYS A 119 -2.52 17.94 -2.65
N SER A 120 -1.57 18.51 -3.41
CA SER A 120 -1.86 19.50 -4.44
C SER A 120 -2.63 18.87 -5.61
N ALA A 121 -3.46 19.67 -6.30
CA ALA A 121 -4.42 19.17 -7.29
C ALA A 121 -3.79 18.20 -8.32
N GLY A 122 -4.20 16.93 -8.26
CA GLY A 122 -3.87 15.87 -9.23
C GLY A 122 -2.58 15.08 -8.96
N GLY A 123 -1.81 15.40 -7.92
CA GLY A 123 -0.61 14.64 -7.55
C GLY A 123 -0.89 13.36 -6.76
N TYR A 124 0.19 12.68 -6.37
CA TYR A 124 0.16 11.56 -5.42
C TYR A 124 1.00 11.91 -4.21
N SER A 125 0.42 11.79 -3.03
CA SER A 125 1.09 12.13 -1.76
C SER A 125 1.02 10.97 -0.79
N ILE A 126 2.11 10.75 -0.08
CA ILE A 126 2.21 9.77 1.01
C ILE A 126 2.29 10.54 2.33
N LEU A 127 1.55 10.05 3.33
CA LEU A 127 1.56 10.65 4.66
C LEU A 127 2.96 10.60 5.26
N ASP A 128 3.43 11.73 5.77
CA ASP A 128 4.65 11.76 6.56
C ASP A 128 4.41 11.21 7.96
N GLU A 129 4.47 9.90 8.12
CA GLU A 129 4.38 9.26 9.43
C GLU A 129 5.57 9.59 10.35
N MET A 130 6.65 10.15 9.77
CA MET A 130 7.88 10.44 10.49
C MET A 130 8.01 11.91 10.84
N ASP A 131 7.00 12.75 10.62
CA ASP A 131 7.00 14.19 10.95
C ASP A 131 8.28 14.92 10.48
N GLY A 132 8.72 14.63 9.25
CA GLY A 132 9.92 15.20 8.63
C GLY A 132 11.22 14.44 8.91
N PHE A 133 11.24 13.48 9.84
CA PHE A 133 12.41 12.67 10.16
C PHE A 133 12.61 11.54 9.15
N ASN A 134 13.13 11.91 7.99
CA ASN A 134 13.37 11.02 6.87
C ASN A 134 14.86 10.68 6.77
N GLY A 135 15.22 9.39 6.87
CA GLY A 135 16.56 8.92 6.51
C GLY A 135 16.85 9.06 5.02
N GLY A 136 18.12 8.86 4.61
CA GLY A 136 18.60 9.06 3.24
C GLY A 136 17.96 8.20 2.13
N ALA A 137 17.00 7.33 2.47
CA ALA A 137 16.33 6.40 1.58
C ALA A 137 15.06 6.97 0.89
N ARG A 138 14.52 8.11 1.36
CA ARG A 138 13.33 8.76 0.77
C ARG A 138 13.72 9.77 -0.32
N LEU A 139 13.08 9.69 -1.49
CA LEU A 139 13.28 10.66 -2.58
C LEU A 139 12.35 11.86 -2.45
N ASN A 140 11.05 11.61 -2.27
CA ASN A 140 10.02 12.65 -2.14
C ASN A 140 8.74 12.03 -1.58
N LEU A 141 7.96 12.76 -0.78
CA LEU A 141 6.63 12.32 -0.34
C LEU A 141 5.53 12.62 -1.36
N ASN A 142 5.86 13.43 -2.37
CA ASN A 142 4.93 13.90 -3.38
C ASN A 142 5.43 13.54 -4.78
N GLN A 143 4.52 13.11 -5.64
CA GLN A 143 4.76 12.91 -7.06
C GLN A 143 3.70 13.63 -7.90
N PHE A 144 4.11 14.08 -9.08
CA PHE A 144 3.21 14.74 -10.02
C PHE A 144 2.20 13.76 -10.64
N ALA A 145 1.06 14.27 -11.09
CA ALA A 145 0.00 13.50 -11.75
C ALA A 145 0.51 12.55 -12.84
N SER A 146 1.44 13.01 -13.67
CA SER A 146 1.98 12.25 -14.80
C SER A 146 2.76 10.99 -14.40
N SER A 147 3.17 10.87 -13.13
CA SER A 147 3.84 9.68 -12.60
C SER A 147 2.96 8.43 -12.65
N SER A 148 1.63 8.60 -12.71
CA SER A 148 0.64 7.51 -12.79
C SER A 148 0.81 6.57 -13.98
N ASN A 149 1.45 7.05 -15.04
CA ASN A 149 1.73 6.30 -16.28
C ASN A 149 2.95 5.40 -16.17
N ARG A 150 3.79 5.59 -15.14
CA ARG A 150 4.97 4.74 -14.92
C ARG A 150 4.53 3.35 -14.49
N ASN A 151 5.39 2.36 -14.76
CA ASN A 151 5.18 1.05 -14.16
C ASN A 151 5.27 1.16 -12.63
N LEU A 152 4.62 0.25 -11.91
CA LEU A 152 4.47 0.31 -10.47
C LEU A 152 5.81 0.33 -9.72
N PRO A 153 6.83 -0.48 -10.08
CA PRO A 153 8.16 -0.36 -9.48
C PRO A 153 8.77 1.04 -9.61
N ASP A 154 8.75 1.63 -10.81
CA ASP A 154 9.32 2.97 -11.06
C ASP A 154 8.50 4.08 -10.39
N PHE A 155 7.17 3.91 -10.32
CA PHE A 155 6.28 4.79 -9.58
C PHE A 155 6.60 4.76 -8.09
N LEU A 156 6.68 3.57 -7.48
CA LEU A 156 6.98 3.41 -6.04
C LEU A 156 8.37 3.94 -5.70
N LEU A 157 9.37 3.65 -6.55
CA LEU A 157 10.72 4.17 -6.40
C LEU A 157 10.76 5.70 -6.40
N GLY A 158 9.83 6.38 -7.09
CA GLY A 158 9.71 7.83 -7.10
C GLY A 158 9.49 8.44 -5.71
N PHE A 159 8.96 7.69 -4.76
CA PHE A 159 8.86 8.12 -3.36
C PHE A 159 10.11 7.77 -2.53
N GLY A 160 10.97 6.89 -3.05
CA GLY A 160 12.16 6.37 -2.41
C GLY A 160 12.14 4.86 -2.29
N MET A 161 13.11 4.35 -1.55
CA MET A 161 13.14 2.94 -1.20
C MET A 161 12.04 2.68 -0.17
N MET A 162 10.99 1.94 -0.52
CA MET A 162 9.93 1.60 0.45
C MET A 162 10.30 0.38 1.29
N LEU A 163 10.97 -0.60 0.67
CA LEU A 163 11.50 -1.77 1.33
C LEU A 163 13.03 -1.80 1.21
N PRO A 164 13.73 -2.22 2.27
CA PRO A 164 15.16 -2.41 2.20
C PRO A 164 15.46 -3.59 1.26
N PRO A 165 16.46 -3.49 0.37
CA PRO A 165 16.96 -4.62 -0.39
C PRO A 165 17.30 -5.80 0.53
N ARG A 166 17.18 -7.04 0.05
CA ARG A 166 17.47 -8.26 0.84
C ARG A 166 18.86 -8.27 1.48
N ASN A 167 19.82 -7.52 0.91
CA ASN A 167 21.19 -7.42 1.39
C ASN A 167 21.54 -5.99 1.83
N TYR A 168 20.56 -5.20 2.26
CA TYR A 168 20.81 -3.85 2.74
C TYR A 168 21.45 -3.88 4.13
N CYS A 169 22.73 -3.54 4.17
CA CYS A 169 23.51 -3.36 5.39
C CYS A 169 23.87 -1.88 5.48
N SER A 170 23.17 -1.13 6.32
CA SER A 170 23.47 0.29 6.58
C SER A 170 24.68 0.50 7.50
N PHE A 171 25.25 -0.58 8.05
CA PHE A 171 26.42 -0.49 8.91
C PHE A 171 27.67 -0.14 8.12
N HIS A 172 28.37 0.91 8.55
CA HIS A 172 29.62 1.35 7.94
C HIS A 172 30.84 0.50 8.38
N GLY A 173 30.69 -0.32 9.43
CA GLY A 173 31.75 -1.17 9.97
C GLY A 173 31.87 -2.52 9.24
N ALA A 174 33.09 -2.88 8.85
CA ALA A 174 33.37 -4.16 8.20
C ALA A 174 32.99 -5.37 9.09
N ASP A 175 33.12 -5.23 10.41
CA ASP A 175 32.77 -6.28 11.38
C ASP A 175 31.25 -6.48 11.48
N ASP A 176 30.49 -5.40 11.52
CA ASP A 176 29.01 -5.44 11.53
C ASP A 176 28.45 -6.01 10.23
N GLN A 177 29.08 -5.67 9.10
CA GLN A 177 28.72 -6.24 7.80
C GLN A 177 29.04 -7.74 7.73
N ALA A 178 30.16 -8.18 8.33
CA ALA A 178 30.51 -9.60 8.43
C ALA A 178 29.54 -10.37 9.35
N LEU A 179 29.07 -9.76 10.44
CA LEU A 179 28.03 -10.32 11.31
C LEU A 179 26.68 -10.40 10.61
N PHE A 180 26.27 -9.35 9.90
CA PHE A 180 25.05 -9.33 9.10
C PHE A 180 25.04 -10.44 8.04
N ASN A 181 26.14 -10.59 7.30
CA ASN A 181 26.28 -11.65 6.29
C ASN A 181 26.30 -13.07 6.87
N ARG A 182 26.61 -13.21 8.16
CA ARG A 182 26.56 -14.49 8.90
C ARG A 182 25.23 -14.73 9.60
N ALA A 183 24.38 -13.71 9.73
CA ALA A 183 23.08 -13.84 10.39
C ALA A 183 22.18 -14.77 9.57
N LYS A 184 21.78 -15.88 10.20
CA LYS A 184 20.89 -16.86 9.56
C LYS A 184 19.50 -16.25 9.43
N THR A 185 18.98 -16.15 8.20
CA THR A 185 17.58 -15.79 7.97
C THR A 185 16.68 -16.86 8.58
N VAL A 186 15.92 -16.50 9.61
CA VAL A 186 14.89 -17.37 10.18
C VAL A 186 13.59 -17.09 9.46
N ILE A 187 13.06 -18.10 8.78
CA ILE A 187 11.78 -18.00 8.08
C ILE A 187 10.66 -18.15 9.13
N SER A 188 9.55 -17.43 8.99
CA SER A 188 8.43 -17.48 9.96
C SER A 188 7.91 -18.91 10.23
N LYS A 189 8.02 -19.81 9.24
CA LYS A 189 7.66 -21.24 9.37
C LYS A 189 8.58 -22.03 10.29
N GLU A 190 9.80 -21.56 10.51
CA GLU A 190 10.82 -22.15 11.39
C GLU A 190 10.84 -21.47 12.77
N LEU A 191 10.06 -20.39 12.94
CA LEU A 191 10.03 -19.58 14.14
C LEU A 191 8.83 -19.99 15.02
N ASP A 192 9.08 -20.77 16.06
CA ASP A 192 8.09 -21.02 17.10
C ASP A 192 8.15 -19.92 18.17
N ALA A 193 7.36 -18.86 17.96
CA ALA A 193 7.26 -17.74 18.89
C ALA A 193 6.74 -18.16 20.27
N TYR A 194 5.99 -19.27 20.37
CA TYR A 194 5.51 -19.79 21.65
C TYR A 194 6.66 -20.37 22.47
N ILE A 195 7.50 -21.22 21.87
CA ILE A 195 8.69 -21.77 22.55
C ILE A 195 9.63 -20.64 22.98
N LEU A 196 9.91 -19.70 22.07
CA LEU A 196 10.83 -18.59 22.34
C LEU A 196 10.33 -17.69 23.48
N SER A 197 9.02 -17.43 23.55
CA SER A 197 8.47 -16.58 24.61
C SER A 197 8.23 -17.30 25.94
N LYS A 198 7.72 -18.54 25.90
CA LYS A 198 7.31 -19.25 27.11
C LYS A 198 8.40 -20.13 27.70
N VAL A 199 9.23 -20.75 26.86
CA VAL A 199 10.29 -21.66 27.33
C VAL A 199 11.60 -20.89 27.48
N CYS A 200 11.95 -20.04 26.51
CA CYS A 200 13.20 -19.28 26.54
C CYS A 200 13.07 -17.92 27.23
N GLY A 201 11.86 -17.51 27.63
CA GLY A 201 11.63 -16.26 28.35
C GLY A 201 11.85 -14.99 27.53
N LEU A 202 11.90 -15.09 26.19
CA LEU A 202 12.10 -13.94 25.32
C LEU A 202 10.83 -13.11 25.21
N THR A 203 10.95 -11.81 25.38
CA THR A 203 9.83 -10.88 25.23
C THR A 203 9.83 -10.35 23.80
N PHE A 204 8.81 -10.70 23.02
CA PHE A 204 8.64 -10.13 21.68
C PHE A 204 7.96 -8.78 21.79
N GLN A 205 8.66 -7.74 21.34
CA GLN A 205 8.06 -6.46 21.03
C GLN A 205 7.96 -6.37 19.51
N TRP A 206 6.74 -6.39 18.98
CA TRP A 206 6.50 -6.03 17.59
C TRP A 206 6.75 -4.53 17.48
N ILE A 207 7.88 -4.18 16.89
CA ILE A 207 8.16 -2.82 16.46
C ILE A 207 7.72 -2.80 15.00
N ASP A 208 6.79 -1.92 14.63
CA ASP A 208 6.47 -1.69 13.22
C ASP A 208 7.79 -1.40 12.50
N SER A 209 8.23 -2.32 11.64
CA SER A 209 9.44 -2.18 10.87
C SER A 209 9.24 -1.23 9.69
N LEU A 210 8.76 -0.02 9.97
CA LEU A 210 9.00 1.16 9.13
C LEU A 210 10.46 1.66 9.26
N SER A 211 11.21 1.10 10.21
CA SER A 211 12.47 1.64 10.73
C SER A 211 13.74 1.23 9.98
N CYS A 212 13.68 0.93 8.68
CA CYS A 212 14.89 1.04 7.84
C CYS A 212 15.06 2.46 7.28
N HIS A 213 14.06 3.34 7.44
CA HIS A 213 14.09 4.76 7.10
C HIS A 213 14.40 5.67 8.30
N LEU A 214 14.55 5.08 9.48
CA LEU A 214 14.95 5.78 10.70
C LEU A 214 16.47 5.79 10.81
N GLU A 215 17.11 6.74 10.12
CA GLU A 215 18.47 7.14 10.48
C GLU A 215 18.39 8.02 11.74
N LEU A 216 19.15 7.67 12.78
CA LEU A 216 19.28 8.49 13.98
C LEU A 216 19.94 9.82 13.60
N ASP A 217 19.35 10.94 14.02
CA ASP A 217 19.92 12.28 13.83
C ASP A 217 21.28 12.38 14.54
N THR A 218 22.36 12.35 13.75
CA THR A 218 23.73 12.52 14.26
C THR A 218 24.07 13.96 14.64
N ARG A 219 23.14 14.92 14.45
CA ARG A 219 23.37 16.34 14.78
C ARG A 219 22.95 16.70 16.21
N SER A 220 22.40 15.74 16.95
CA SER A 220 22.03 15.88 18.36
C SER A 220 23.04 15.19 19.28
N ALA A 221 24.33 15.51 19.11
CA ALA A 221 25.43 15.09 19.99
C ALA A 221 26.14 16.31 20.60
#